data_AF-A0ABC8RQC0-F1
#
_entry.id   AF-A0ABC8RQC0-F1
#
_cell.length_a   1.000
_cell.length_b   1.000
_cell.length_c   1.000
_cell.angle_alpha   90.00
_cell.angle_beta   90.00
_cell.angle_gamma   90.00
#
_symmetry.space_group_name_H-M   'P 1'
#
loop_
_entity.id
_entity.type
_entity.pdbx_description
1 polymer ?
#
loop_
_entity_poly.entity_id
_entity_poly.type
_entity_poly.pdbx_seq_one_letter_code
_entity_poly.pdbx_strand_id
1 'polypeptide(L)' 'MIQTAKSAILEAMKAGYRHFDTAFIYGSEKPLGEAIAEALRLGLIKSREELFIPTKLWCSFAERDQVVPACKLSLE' A
#
# COMPACT_ATOMS: atom_id res chain seq x y z
N MET A 1 4.12 5.17 15.18
CA MET A 1 4.53 5.18 13.75
C MET A 1 3.50 4.48 12.86
N ILE A 2 3.17 3.19 13.08
CA ILE A 2 2.16 2.46 12.27
C ILE A 2 0.78 3.14 12.28
N GLN A 3 0.25 3.49 13.45
CA GLN A 3 -1.04 4.18 13.58
C GLN A 3 -1.05 5.53 12.84
N THR A 4 0.09 6.22 12.80
CA THR A 4 0.26 7.52 12.14
C THR A 4 0.18 7.38 10.62
N ALA A 5 0.79 6.33 10.06
CA ALA A 5 0.78 6.07 8.62
C ALA A 5 -0.63 5.81 8.09
N LYS A 6 -1.39 4.92 8.75
CA LYS A 6 -2.78 4.62 8.36
C LYS A 6 -3.66 5.87 8.37
N SER A 7 -3.62 6.65 9.44
CA SER A 7 -4.41 7.89 9.54
C SER A 7 -4.03 8.90 8.45
N ALA A 8 -2.74 9.10 8.20
CA ALA A 8 -2.28 10.02 7.14
C ALA A 8 -2.77 9.59 5.74
N ILE A 9 -2.76 8.29 5.45
CA ILE A 9 -3.24 7.73 4.18
C ILE A 9 -4.76 7.96 4.04
N LEU A 10 -5.54 7.74 5.11
CA LEU A 10 -6.98 8.01 5.10
C LEU A 10 -7.29 9.49 4.85
N GLU A 11 -6.57 10.40 5.51
CA GLU A 11 -6.71 11.84 5.26
C GLU A 11 -6.35 12.21 3.82
N ALA A 12 -5.31 11.59 3.25
CA ALA A 12 -4.97 11.78 1.83
C ALA A 12 -6.09 11.29 0.90
N MET A 13 -6.73 10.14 1.18
CA MET A 13 -7.88 9.68 0.39
C MET A 13 -9.07 10.62 0.48
N LYS A 14 -9.35 11.18 1.67
CA LYS A 14 -10.37 12.23 1.86
C LYS A 14 -10.07 13.49 1.07
N ALA A 15 -8.79 13.87 0.99
CA ALA A 15 -8.32 14.99 0.19
C ALA A 15 -8.31 14.71 -1.33
N GLY A 16 -8.67 13.49 -1.77
CA GLY A 16 -8.79 13.13 -3.18
C GLY A 16 -7.57 12.43 -3.78
N TYR A 17 -6.54 12.10 -2.98
CA TYR A 17 -5.40 11.34 -3.48
C TYR A 17 -5.81 9.91 -3.86
N ARG A 18 -5.25 9.44 -4.97
CA ARG A 18 -5.51 8.13 -5.56
C ARG A 18 -4.24 7.37 -5.93
N HIS A 19 -3.07 8.02 -5.84
CA HIS A 19 -1.77 7.42 -6.08
C HIS A 19 -1.03 7.32 -4.75
N PHE A 20 -0.64 6.10 -4.35
CA PHE A 20 0.08 5.84 -3.11
C PHE A 20 1.34 5.03 -3.38
N ASP A 21 2.51 5.67 -3.29
CA ASP A 21 3.80 5.00 -3.40
C ASP A 21 4.20 4.32 -2.09
N THR A 22 4.66 3.08 -2.19
CA THR A 22 5.18 2.31 -1.06
C THR A 22 6.39 1.46 -1.47
N ALA A 23 6.95 0.70 -0.54
CA ALA A 23 7.97 -0.31 -0.76
C ALA A 23 7.97 -1.28 0.43
N PHE A 24 8.36 -2.54 0.18
CA PHE A 24 8.53 -3.56 1.23
C PHE A 24 9.31 -3.02 2.44
N ILE A 25 10.46 -2.38 2.19
CA ILE A 25 11.36 -1.91 3.25
C ILE A 25 10.79 -0.75 4.08
N TYR A 26 9.77 -0.03 3.59
CA TYR A 26 9.17 1.08 4.33
C TYR A 26 8.30 0.58 5.49
N GLY A 27 7.86 -0.68 5.45
CA GLY A 27 6.89 -1.21 6.40
C GLY A 27 5.51 -0.53 6.32
N SER A 28 5.22 0.19 5.23
CA SER A 28 3.96 0.94 5.04
C SER A 28 2.91 0.21 4.21
N GLU A 29 3.25 -0.95 3.61
CA GLU A 29 2.32 -1.74 2.78
C GLU A 29 1.09 -2.21 3.57
N LYS A 30 1.31 -2.81 4.74
CA LYS A 30 0.21 -3.26 5.61
C LYS A 30 -0.67 -2.11 6.11
N PRO A 31 -0.13 -1.00 6.67
CA PRO A 31 -0.93 0.17 7.02
C PRO A 31 -1.71 0.77 5.84
N LEU A 32 -1.14 0.76 4.62
CA LEU A 32 -1.82 1.18 3.41
C LEU A 32 -2.99 0.24 3.07
N GLY A 33 -2.79 -1.07 3.10
CA GLY A 33 -3.86 -2.06 2.90
C GLY A 33 -5.02 -1.88 3.89
N GLU A 34 -4.69 -1.68 5.18
CA GLU A 34 -5.69 -1.40 6.23
C GLU A 34 -6.44 -0.08 6.00
N ALA A 35 -5.76 0.97 5.50
CA ALA A 35 -6.40 2.23 5.15
C ALA A 35 -7.32 2.10 3.94
N ILE A 36 -6.93 1.32 2.92
CA ILE A 36 -7.75 1.06 1.74
C ILE A 36 -9.04 0.32 2.11
N ALA A 37 -8.94 -0.72 2.93
CA ALA A 37 -10.11 -1.47 3.40
C ALA A 37 -11.09 -0.56 4.16
N GLU A 38 -10.56 0.30 5.04
CA GLU A 38 -11.37 1.27 5.77
C GLU A 38 -11.97 2.35 4.85
N ALA A 39 -11.22 2.84 3.86
CA ALA A 39 -11.70 3.80 2.89
C ALA A 39 -12.85 3.26 2.03
N LEU A 40 -12.79 1.98 1.62
CA LEU A 40 -13.88 1.30 0.94
C LEU A 40 -15.11 1.20 1.85
N ARG A 41 -14.92 0.78 3.11
CA ARG A 41 -16.00 0.66 4.11
C ARG A 41 -16.70 1.99 4.39
N LEU A 42 -15.93 3.08 4.42
CA LEU A 42 -16.42 4.45 4.65
C LEU A 42 -16.93 5.13 3.37
N GLY A 43 -16.75 4.52 2.20
CA GLY A 43 -17.13 5.12 0.91
C GLY A 43 -16.25 6.29 0.46
N LEU A 44 -15.03 6.42 0.99
CA LEU A 44 -14.05 7.43 0.57
C LEU A 44 -13.51 7.15 -0.84
N ILE A 45 -13.50 5.87 -1.22
CA ILE A 45 -13.28 5.36 -2.58
C ILE A 45 -14.37 4.34 -2.88
N LYS A 46 -14.82 4.25 -4.13
CA LYS A 46 -15.91 3.32 -4.51
C LYS A 46 -15.42 1.92 -4.77
N SER A 47 -14.18 1.77 -5.23
CA SER A 47 -13.62 0.48 -5.62
C SER A 47 -12.09 0.50 -5.64
N ARG A 48 -11.46 -0.69 -5.77
CA ARG A 48 -10.00 -0.82 -5.82
C ARG A 48 -9.41 -0.13 -7.04
N GLU A 49 -10.14 -0.09 -8.15
CA GLU A 49 -9.70 0.45 -9.44
C GLU A 49 -9.48 1.97 -9.40
N GLU A 50 -10.02 2.67 -8.40
CA GLU A 50 -9.72 4.09 -8.19
C GLU A 50 -8.28 4.34 -7.75
N LEU A 51 -7.53 3.32 -7.33
CA LEU A 51 -6.21 3.48 -6.75
C LEU A 51 -5.08 2.98 -7.66
N PHE A 52 -3.99 3.75 -7.69
CA PHE A 52 -2.71 3.33 -8.24
C PHE A 52 -1.69 3.20 -7.12
N ILE A 53 -1.06 2.02 -6.99
CA ILE A 53 -0.18 1.69 -5.85
C ILE A 53 1.09 1.03 -6.38
N PRO A 54 2.17 1.79 -6.63
CA PRO A 54 3.47 1.20 -6.89
C PRO A 54 4.10 0.73 -5.58
N THR A 55 4.70 -0.46 -5.64
CA THR A 55 5.65 -0.96 -4.62
C THR A 55 6.99 -1.28 -5.28
N LYS A 56 8.01 -1.55 -4.47
CA LYS A 56 9.40 -1.71 -4.91
C LYS A 56 9.98 -3.01 -4.37
N LEU A 57 10.55 -3.81 -5.27
CA LEU A 57 11.40 -4.94 -4.91
C LEU A 57 12.64 -4.42 -4.18
N TRP A 58 12.93 -4.97 -3.01
CA TRP A 58 14.14 -4.62 -2.28
C TRP A 58 15.37 -5.34 -2.84
N CYS A 59 16.54 -4.70 -2.78
CA CYS A 59 17.77 -5.22 -3.40
C CYS A 59 18.23 -6.57 -2.84
N SER A 60 17.85 -6.92 -1.60
CA SER A 60 18.11 -8.24 -1.02
C SER A 60 17.36 -9.40 -1.69
N PHE A 61 16.42 -9.10 -2.60
CA PHE A 61 15.63 -10.09 -3.35
C PHE A 61 15.84 -9.99 -4.87
N ALA A 62 16.98 -9.43 -5.30
CA ALA A 62 17.26 -9.21 -6.72
C ALA A 62 17.63 -10.50 -7.48
N GLU A 63 17.89 -11.61 -6.78
CA GLU A 63 18.12 -12.90 -7.42
C GLU A 63 16.85 -13.40 -8.13
N ARG A 64 17.04 -14.02 -9.30
CA ARG A 64 15.96 -14.37 -10.24
C ARG A 64 14.82 -15.17 -9.58
N ASP A 65 15.17 -16.13 -8.74
CA ASP A 65 14.24 -17.02 -8.06
C ASP A 65 13.56 -16.37 -6.85
N GLN A 66 14.06 -15.22 -6.38
CA GLN A 66 13.51 -14.48 -5.24
C GLN A 66 12.52 -13.38 -5.63
N VAL A 67 12.56 -12.90 -6.88
CA VAL A 67 11.71 -11.78 -7.35
C VAL A 67 10.22 -12.08 -7.13
N VAL A 68 9.71 -13.20 -7.66
CA VAL A 68 8.28 -13.52 -7.57
C VAL A 68 7.84 -13.78 -6.12
N PRO A 69 8.57 -14.56 -5.30
CA PRO A 69 8.28 -14.66 -3.87
C PRO A 69 8.22 -13.30 -3.17
N ALA A 70 9.19 -12.41 -3.41
CA ALA A 70 9.22 -11.10 -2.78
C ALA A 70 8.05 -10.20 -3.21
N CYS A 71 7.66 -10.23 -4.49
CA CYS A 71 6.46 -9.54 -4.95
C CYS A 71 5.18 -10.07 -4.30
N LYS A 72 5.10 -11.37 -4.00
CA LYS A 72 3.95 -11.98 -3.31
C LYS A 72 3.86 -11.54 -1.86
N LEU A 73 4.99 -11.37 -1.16
CA LEU A 73 5.01 -10.86 0.21
C LEU A 73 4.36 -9.48 0.32
N SER A 74 4.54 -8.61 -0.68
CA SER A 74 3.87 -7.30 -0.73
C SER A 74 2.35 -7.36 -0.95
N LEU A 75 1.80 -8.53 -1.29
CA LEU A 75 0.36 -8.76 -1.49
C LEU A 75 -0.34 -9.42 -0.28
N GLU A 76 0.42 -9.89 0.71
CA GLU A 76 -0.09 -10.50 1.95
C GLU A 76 -0.59 -9.45 2.96
#